data_AF-A0A1J1GZA6-F1
#
_entry.id   AF-A0A1J1GZA6-F1
#
_cell.length_a   1.000
_cell.length_b   1.000
_cell.length_c   1.000
_cell.angle_alpha   90.00
_cell.angle_beta   90.00
_cell.angle_gamma   90.00
#
_symmetry.space_group_name_H-M   'P 1'
#
loop_
_entity.id
_entity.type
_entity.pdbx_description
1 polymer ?
#
loop_
_entity_poly.entity_id
_entity_poly.type
_entity_poly.pdbx_seq_one_letter_code
_entity_poly.pdbx_strand_id
1 'polypeptide(L)'
;MSAAGRIKSYVDDSIADDFILPSGDCFRGYKLFKKYCQQCHSISKNNEINQGTSMIGPNLYGLYGRTAGLYENSLYKASDLLKNSGIVWNDINLMRYLQNPNRFIEGNIHMNFKGINNFQDKVDLIWFIKYMCHKDWISDTRDNEKQ
;
A
#
# COMPACT_ATOMS: atom_id res chain seq x y z
N MET A 1 0.72 -8.21 32.36
CA MET A 1 1.65 -8.04 31.22
C MET A 1 0.82 -7.59 30.03
N SER A 2 1.25 -6.46 29.42
CA SER A 2 0.65 -5.65 28.34
C SER A 2 -0.67 -6.09 27.70
N ALA A 3 -1.72 -5.31 27.97
CA ALA A 3 -2.76 -5.05 26.99
C ALA A 3 -2.16 -4.13 25.92
N ALA A 4 -1.67 -4.70 24.82
CA ALA A 4 -1.40 -3.92 23.62
C ALA A 4 -2.75 -3.33 23.16
N GLY A 5 -2.90 -2.01 23.32
CA GLY A 5 -4.16 -1.31 23.13
C GLY A 5 -4.78 -1.67 21.79
N ARG A 6 -6.03 -2.16 21.82
CA ARG A 6 -6.88 -2.21 20.64
C ARG A 6 -7.03 -0.78 20.15
N ILE A 7 -6.24 -0.42 19.13
CA ILE A 7 -6.52 0.76 18.32
C ILE A 7 -7.88 0.49 17.72
N LYS A 8 -8.84 1.35 18.02
CA LYS A 8 -10.19 1.32 17.49
C LYS A 8 -10.13 1.80 16.03
N SER A 9 -9.33 1.13 15.20
CA SER A 9 -9.31 1.39 13.77
C SER A 9 -10.67 0.98 13.22
N TYR A 10 -11.21 1.80 12.34
CA TYR A 10 -12.46 1.57 11.63
C TYR A 10 -12.60 0.09 11.23
N VAL A 11 -13.58 -0.59 11.84
CA VAL A 11 -13.95 -1.97 11.49
C VAL A 11 -14.70 -1.87 10.16
N ASP A 12 -14.01 -2.10 9.06
CA ASP A 12 -14.67 -2.46 7.82
C ASP A 12 -15.10 -3.92 7.98
N ASP A 13 -16.37 -4.15 8.33
CA ASP A 13 -16.94 -5.49 8.53
C ASP A 13 -16.78 -6.41 7.30
N SER A 14 -16.41 -5.87 6.14
CA SER A 14 -16.12 -6.65 4.94
C SER A 14 -14.73 -7.29 4.90
N ILE A 15 -13.79 -6.85 5.75
CA ILE A 15 -12.42 -7.39 5.84
C ILE A 15 -12.18 -7.79 7.28
N ALA A 16 -12.34 -9.07 7.59
CA ALA A 16 -12.09 -9.64 8.91
C ALA A 16 -10.60 -9.66 9.28
N ASP A 17 -10.29 -9.86 10.57
CA ASP A 17 -8.91 -9.90 11.06
C ASP A 17 -8.13 -11.15 10.61
N ASP A 18 -8.84 -12.20 10.18
CA ASP A 18 -8.31 -13.42 9.57
C ASP A 18 -8.36 -13.39 8.03
N PHE A 19 -8.61 -12.23 7.44
CA PHE A 19 -8.73 -12.08 5.99
C PHE A 19 -7.47 -12.55 5.27
N ILE A 20 -7.68 -13.42 4.27
CA ILE A 20 -6.65 -13.88 3.35
C ILE A 20 -6.87 -13.18 2.02
N LEU A 21 -5.83 -12.50 1.51
CA LEU A 21 -5.90 -11.86 0.20
C LEU A 21 -6.18 -12.92 -0.89
N PRO A 22 -7.30 -12.83 -1.61
CA PRO A 22 -7.60 -13.77 -2.68
C PRO A 22 -6.67 -13.54 -3.87
N SER A 23 -6.67 -14.45 -4.83
CA SER A 23 -5.89 -14.32 -6.07
C SER A 23 -6.20 -13.02 -6.79
N GLY A 24 -5.16 -12.40 -7.36
CA GLY A 24 -5.28 -11.16 -8.14
C GLY A 24 -4.38 -11.15 -9.36
N ASP A 25 -4.64 -10.18 -10.23
CA ASP A 25 -3.94 -9.97 -11.48
C ASP A 25 -2.99 -8.77 -11.36
N CYS A 26 -1.67 -9.03 -11.32
CA CYS A 26 -0.66 -7.98 -11.23
C CYS A 26 -0.64 -7.03 -12.44
N PHE A 27 -1.05 -7.47 -13.64
CA PHE A 27 -1.09 -6.61 -14.82
C PHE A 27 -2.28 -5.64 -14.76
N ARG A 28 -3.44 -6.11 -14.28
CA ARG A 28 -4.55 -5.22 -13.92
C ARG A 28 -4.16 -4.28 -12.79
N GLY A 29 -3.50 -4.79 -11.75
CA GLY A 29 -2.96 -4.01 -10.64
C GLY A 29 -2.02 -2.89 -11.08
N TYR A 30 -1.13 -3.17 -12.04
CA TYR A 30 -0.29 -2.16 -12.65
C TYR A 30 -1.10 -1.05 -13.33
N LYS A 31 -2.13 -1.38 -14.12
CA LYS A 31 -3.01 -0.38 -14.75
C LYS A 31 -3.73 0.47 -13.70
N LEU A 32 -4.19 -0.14 -12.61
CA LEU A 32 -4.83 0.55 -11.49
C LEU A 32 -3.85 1.47 -10.76
N PHE A 33 -2.61 1.03 -10.55
CA PHE A 33 -1.55 1.87 -9.99
C PHE A 33 -1.32 3.11 -10.86
N LYS A 34 -1.22 2.95 -12.19
CA LYS A 34 -1.09 4.10 -13.11
C LYS A 34 -2.26 5.07 -12.99
N LYS A 35 -3.48 4.52 -12.89
CA LYS A 35 -4.72 5.29 -12.82
C LYS A 35 -4.87 6.07 -11.50
N TYR A 36 -4.52 5.45 -10.37
CA TYR A 36 -4.88 5.96 -9.04
C TYR A 36 -3.69 6.45 -8.21
N CYS A 37 -2.49 5.94 -8.46
CA CYS A 37 -1.36 6.11 -7.54
C CYS A 37 -0.17 6.82 -8.17
N GLN A 38 0.15 6.54 -9.44
CA GLN A 38 1.37 7.01 -10.12
C GLN A 38 1.48 8.53 -10.17
N GLN A 39 0.37 9.27 -10.18
CA GLN A 39 0.44 10.74 -10.15
C GLN A 39 1.23 11.24 -8.94
N CYS A 40 1.11 10.58 -7.78
CA CYS A 40 1.71 11.01 -6.52
C CYS A 40 2.84 10.11 -6.05
N HIS A 41 2.84 8.83 -6.39
CA HIS A 41 3.75 7.83 -5.86
C HIS A 41 4.60 7.18 -6.94
N SER A 42 5.91 7.05 -6.67
CA SER A 42 6.74 6.05 -7.34
C SER A 42 6.63 4.69 -6.63
N ILE A 43 6.99 3.64 -7.35
CA ILE A 43 7.12 2.26 -6.84
C ILE A 43 8.37 1.57 -7.39
N SER A 44 9.37 2.37 -7.77
CA SER A 44 10.65 1.90 -8.28
C SER A 44 11.64 1.62 -7.15
N LYS A 45 12.57 0.71 -7.43
CA LYS A 45 13.77 0.53 -6.60
C LYS A 45 14.60 1.82 -6.67
N ASN A 46 15.29 2.18 -5.58
CA ASN A 46 16.16 3.36 -5.47
C ASN A 46 15.49 4.74 -5.58
N ASN A 47 14.17 4.85 -5.38
CA ASN A 47 13.43 6.13 -5.47
C ASN A 47 13.46 6.78 -6.86
N GLU A 48 13.72 6.01 -7.93
CA GLU A 48 13.62 6.52 -9.29
C GLU A 48 12.20 7.04 -9.57
N ILE A 49 12.09 8.21 -10.18
CA ILE A 49 10.78 8.82 -10.43
C ILE A 49 10.27 8.30 -11.77
N ASN A 50 9.16 7.54 -11.76
CA ASN A 50 8.50 7.16 -13.00
C ASN A 50 8.04 8.42 -13.75
N GLN A 51 8.16 8.44 -15.07
CA GLN A 51 7.71 9.57 -15.89
C GLN A 51 6.26 9.96 -15.57
N GLY A 52 6.01 11.26 -15.38
CA GLY A 52 4.68 11.80 -15.01
C GLY A 52 4.32 11.71 -13.52
N THR A 53 5.25 11.28 -12.65
CA THR A 53 5.04 11.22 -11.19
C THR A 53 5.48 12.52 -10.54
N SER A 54 4.60 13.17 -9.77
CA SER A 54 4.90 14.41 -9.05
C SER A 54 5.63 14.21 -7.72
N MET A 55 5.72 12.96 -7.22
CA MET A 55 6.35 12.60 -5.93
C MET A 55 5.82 13.37 -4.72
N ILE A 56 4.55 13.77 -4.77
CA ILE A 56 3.85 14.33 -3.59
C ILE A 56 3.73 13.27 -2.49
N GLY A 57 3.55 12.00 -2.86
CA GLY A 57 3.52 10.88 -1.94
C GLY A 57 4.89 10.20 -1.79
N PRO A 58 5.13 9.46 -0.69
CA PRO A 58 6.34 8.66 -0.51
C PRO A 58 6.47 7.55 -1.55
N ASN A 59 7.69 7.06 -1.78
CA ASN A 59 7.91 5.84 -2.56
C ASN A 59 7.27 4.62 -1.87
N LEU A 60 6.52 3.84 -2.66
CA LEU A 60 5.82 2.63 -2.24
C LEU A 60 6.63 1.34 -2.49
N TYR A 61 7.86 1.44 -3.01
CA TYR A 61 8.77 0.31 -3.04
C TYR A 61 9.09 -0.16 -1.61
N GLY A 62 9.03 -1.48 -1.40
CA GLY A 62 9.21 -2.09 -0.08
C GLY A 62 8.13 -1.73 0.95
N LEU A 63 6.94 -1.27 0.54
CA LEU A 63 5.84 -0.83 1.43
C LEU A 63 5.44 -1.90 2.47
N TYR A 64 5.39 -3.17 2.07
CA TYR A 64 4.93 -4.26 2.95
C TYR A 64 5.79 -4.40 4.20
N GLY A 65 5.14 -4.51 5.35
CA GLY A 65 5.80 -4.60 6.66
C GLY A 65 6.30 -3.26 7.21
N ARG A 66 6.28 -2.16 6.43
CA ARG A 66 6.63 -0.83 6.96
C ARG A 66 5.52 -0.30 7.86
N THR A 67 5.94 0.42 8.90
CA THR A 67 5.03 1.23 9.73
C THR A 67 4.59 2.47 8.96
N ALA A 68 3.31 2.77 9.01
CA ALA A 68 2.70 3.92 8.35
C ALA A 68 3.30 5.25 8.85
N GLY A 69 3.52 6.18 7.92
CA GLY A 69 4.02 7.52 8.23
C GLY A 69 5.49 7.65 8.62
N LEU A 70 6.25 6.55 8.77
CA LEU A 70 7.64 6.58 9.25
C LEU A 70 8.72 6.50 8.15
N TYR A 71 8.37 6.72 6.89
CA TYR A 71 9.35 6.71 5.81
C TYR A 71 10.09 8.04 5.72
N GLU A 72 11.37 8.03 6.06
CA GLU A 72 12.20 9.23 6.14
C GLU A 72 12.57 9.80 4.77
N ASN A 73 12.64 8.96 3.73
CA ASN A 73 13.04 9.37 2.38
C ASN A 73 11.85 9.88 1.53
N SER A 74 10.93 10.64 2.14
CA SER A 74 9.84 11.31 1.42
C SER A 74 10.11 12.80 1.30
N LEU A 75 9.79 13.37 0.14
CA LEU A 75 9.87 14.82 -0.09
C LEU A 75 8.87 15.60 0.79
N TYR A 76 7.77 14.94 1.20
CA TYR A 76 6.71 15.56 1.99
C TYR A 76 6.50 14.79 3.29
N LYS A 77 6.21 15.53 4.37
CA LYS A 77 5.94 14.92 5.67
C LYS A 77 4.58 14.21 5.65
N ALA A 78 4.56 12.96 6.14
CA ALA A 78 3.32 12.28 6.45
C ALA A 78 2.51 13.05 7.53
N SER A 79 1.19 12.88 7.54
CA SER A 79 0.34 13.43 8.59
C SER A 79 0.67 12.82 9.95
N ASP A 80 0.47 13.59 11.02
CA ASP A 80 0.75 13.10 12.37
C ASP A 80 -0.22 11.99 12.79
N LEU A 81 -1.44 11.98 12.24
CA LEU A 81 -2.37 10.86 12.39
C LEU A 81 -1.77 9.56 11.85
N LEU A 82 -1.17 9.60 10.65
CA LEU A 82 -0.58 8.41 10.05
C LEU A 82 0.66 7.93 10.83
N LYS A 83 1.52 8.85 11.26
CA LYS A 83 2.71 8.55 12.09
C LYS A 83 2.34 7.91 13.42
N ASN A 84 1.32 8.43 14.08
CA ASN A 84 0.90 7.98 15.42
C ASN A 84 -0.07 6.80 15.37
N SER A 85 -0.46 6.34 14.18
CA SER A 85 -1.46 5.29 14.01
C SER A 85 -1.00 3.89 14.43
N GLY A 86 0.31 3.63 14.49
CA GLY A 86 0.86 2.30 14.74
C GLY A 86 0.55 1.25 13.66
N ILE A 87 -0.02 1.66 12.52
CA ILE A 87 -0.40 0.74 11.44
C ILE A 87 0.85 0.17 10.78
N VAL A 88 0.84 -1.14 10.57
CA VAL A 88 1.80 -1.86 9.73
C VAL A 88 1.13 -2.22 8.41
N TRP A 89 1.77 -1.91 7.29
CA TRP A 89 1.22 -2.23 5.98
C TRP A 89 1.27 -3.73 5.69
N ASN A 90 0.08 -4.33 5.59
CA ASN A 90 -0.14 -5.73 5.26
C ASN A 90 -1.41 -5.84 4.39
N ASP A 91 -1.76 -7.05 3.97
CA ASP A 91 -2.91 -7.30 3.09
C ASP A 91 -4.22 -6.70 3.67
N ILE A 92 -4.49 -6.93 4.96
CA ILE A 92 -5.70 -6.48 5.67
C ILE A 92 -5.77 -4.95 5.73
N ASN A 93 -4.71 -4.32 6.23
CA ASN A 93 -4.66 -2.87 6.42
C ASN A 93 -4.69 -2.14 5.08
N LEU A 94 -4.09 -2.69 4.02
CA LEU A 94 -4.19 -2.13 2.67
C LEU A 94 -5.61 -2.27 2.09
N MET A 95 -6.27 -3.42 2.27
CA MET A 95 -7.66 -3.62 1.82
C MET A 95 -8.63 -2.63 2.46
N ARG A 96 -8.46 -2.36 3.76
CA ARG A 96 -9.25 -1.38 4.52
C ARG A 96 -8.88 0.07 4.14
N TYR A 97 -7.59 0.38 4.08
CA TYR A 97 -7.10 1.73 3.75
C TYR A 97 -7.49 2.17 2.34
N LEU A 98 -7.37 1.29 1.34
CA LEU A 98 -7.71 1.61 -0.04
C LEU A 98 -9.23 1.79 -0.26
N GLN A 99 -10.08 1.31 0.64
CA GLN A 99 -11.52 1.55 0.58
C GLN A 99 -11.85 3.03 0.83
N ASN A 100 -11.26 3.60 1.88
CA ASN A 100 -11.39 5.02 2.23
C ASN A 100 -10.29 5.42 3.22
N PRO A 101 -9.19 6.04 2.75
CA PRO A 101 -8.04 6.34 3.60
C PRO A 101 -8.35 7.28 4.75
N ASN A 102 -9.13 8.34 4.50
CA ASN A 102 -9.47 9.32 5.53
C ASN A 102 -10.38 8.70 6.61
N ARG A 103 -11.30 7.81 6.23
CA ARG A 103 -12.14 7.09 7.18
C ARG A 103 -11.34 6.09 8.00
N PHE A 104 -10.41 5.38 7.36
CA PHE A 104 -9.57 4.39 8.04
C PHE A 104 -8.68 5.00 9.13
N ILE A 105 -8.16 6.20 8.89
CA ILE A 105 -7.31 6.94 9.85
C ILE A 105 -8.13 7.92 10.71
N GLU A 106 -9.45 7.97 10.54
CA GLU A 106 -10.37 8.89 11.24
C GLU A 106 -9.96 10.38 11.11
N GLY A 107 -9.46 10.78 9.95
CA GLY A 107 -9.05 12.16 9.69
C GLY A 107 -8.34 12.35 8.36
N ASN A 108 -7.90 13.58 8.10
CA ASN A 108 -7.20 13.91 6.86
C ASN A 108 -5.74 13.41 6.91
N ILE A 109 -5.36 12.59 5.93
CA ILE A 109 -4.01 12.02 5.82
C ILE A 109 -3.11 12.73 4.78
N HIS A 110 -3.58 13.87 4.27
CA HIS A 110 -2.94 14.68 3.22
C HIS A 110 -2.80 13.97 1.85
N MET A 111 -3.32 12.76 1.72
CA MET A 111 -3.50 12.07 0.44
C MET A 111 -4.89 12.35 -0.10
N ASN A 112 -4.99 13.12 -1.19
CA ASN A 112 -6.26 13.42 -1.84
C ASN A 112 -6.76 12.21 -2.66
N PHE A 113 -7.24 11.19 -1.96
CA PHE A 113 -7.72 9.95 -2.56
C PHE A 113 -9.05 9.52 -1.94
N LYS A 114 -10.08 9.35 -2.78
CA LYS A 114 -11.43 8.98 -2.33
C LYS A 114 -11.57 7.49 -1.97
N GLY A 115 -10.65 6.64 -2.44
CA GLY A 115 -10.70 5.19 -2.29
C GLY A 115 -11.16 4.45 -3.55
N ILE A 116 -11.11 3.12 -3.48
CA ILE A 116 -11.49 2.16 -4.53
C ILE A 116 -12.61 1.28 -3.99
N ASN A 117 -13.80 1.40 -4.58
CA ASN A 117 -14.98 0.64 -4.15
C ASN A 117 -14.99 -0.81 -4.68
N ASN A 118 -14.42 -1.04 -5.86
CA ASN A 118 -14.39 -2.38 -6.44
C ASN A 118 -13.41 -3.26 -5.65
N PHE A 119 -13.93 -4.34 -5.08
CA PHE A 119 -13.14 -5.26 -4.26
C PHE A 119 -11.96 -5.87 -5.04
N GLN A 120 -12.21 -6.38 -6.25
CA GLN A 120 -11.17 -7.02 -7.06
C GLN A 120 -10.12 -6.01 -7.52
N ASP A 121 -10.49 -4.76 -7.79
CA ASP A 121 -9.50 -3.72 -8.12
C ASP A 121 -8.55 -3.46 -6.95
N LYS A 122 -9.04 -3.47 -5.70
CA LYS A 122 -8.15 -3.40 -4.54
C LYS A 122 -7.22 -4.62 -4.46
N VAL A 123 -7.76 -5.82 -4.65
CA VAL A 123 -6.99 -7.07 -4.64
C VAL A 123 -5.87 -7.05 -5.70
N ASP A 124 -6.21 -6.71 -6.94
CA ASP A 124 -5.25 -6.65 -8.06
C ASP A 124 -4.16 -5.60 -7.79
N LEU A 125 -4.54 -4.41 -7.31
CA LEU A 125 -3.59 -3.36 -6.96
C LEU A 125 -2.63 -3.80 -5.84
N ILE A 126 -3.16 -4.45 -4.80
CA ILE A 126 -2.39 -4.94 -3.65
C ILE A 126 -1.39 -6.03 -4.09
N TRP A 127 -1.80 -6.94 -4.98
CA TRP A 127 -0.91 -7.93 -5.59
C TRP A 127 0.22 -7.29 -6.40
N PHE A 128 -0.09 -6.26 -7.20
CA PHE A 128 0.94 -5.51 -7.92
C PHE A 128 1.92 -4.82 -6.95
N ILE A 129 1.43 -4.16 -5.90
CA ILE A 129 2.30 -3.51 -4.90
C ILE A 129 3.20 -4.56 -4.21
N LYS A 130 2.63 -5.71 -3.83
CA LYS A 130 3.35 -6.82 -3.20
C LYS A 130 4.46 -7.35 -4.11
N TYR A 131 4.12 -7.61 -5.38
CA TYR A 131 5.07 -8.02 -6.42
C TYR A 131 6.22 -7.02 -6.55
N MET A 132 5.93 -5.72 -6.57
CA MET A 132 6.96 -4.68 -6.67
C MET A 132 7.83 -4.58 -5.42
N CYS A 133 7.29 -4.84 -4.22
CA CYS A 133 8.06 -4.88 -2.97
C CYS A 133 9.04 -6.05 -2.93
N HIS A 134 8.69 -7.17 -3.55
CA HIS A 134 9.49 -8.39 -3.60
C HIS A 134 10.17 -8.62 -4.94
N LYS A 135 10.42 -7.58 -5.75
CA LYS A 135 11.05 -7.76 -7.08
C LYS A 135 12.45 -8.40 -7.01
N ASP A 136 13.09 -8.41 -5.82
CA ASP A 136 14.34 -9.14 -5.55
C ASP A 136 14.12 -10.64 -5.20
N TRP A 137 12.87 -11.09 -4.98
CA TRP A 137 12.49 -12.50 -4.80
C TRP A 137 12.35 -13.24 -6.13
N ILE A 138 12.07 -12.52 -7.22
CA ILE A 138 11.83 -13.09 -8.56
C ILE A 138 13.10 -13.03 -9.43
N SER A 139 14.24 -12.60 -8.89
CA SER A 139 15.54 -12.88 -9.53
C SER A 139 15.95 -14.35 -9.36
N ASP A 140 15.45 -15.06 -8.35
CA ASP A 140 15.86 -16.46 -8.09
C ASP A 140 14.97 -17.49 -8.82
N THR A 141 13.77 -17.11 -9.28
CA THR A 141 12.82 -18.04 -9.92
C THR A 141 12.70 -17.86 -11.44
N ARG A 142 13.57 -17.07 -12.08
CA ARG A 142 13.61 -16.91 -13.55
C ARG A 142 14.90 -17.41 -14.20
N ASP A 143 15.86 -17.87 -13.41
CA ASP A 143 17.08 -18.50 -13.92
C ASP A 143 16.93 -20.02 -14.13
N ASN A 144 15.80 -20.62 -13.75
CA ASN A 144 15.50 -22.05 -13.96
C ASN A 144 14.57 -22.35 -15.17
N GLU A 145 14.31 -21.39 -16.05
CA GLU A 145 13.64 -21.65 -17.35
C GLU A 145 14.60 -21.52 -18.55
N LYS A 146 15.90 -21.65 -18.31
CA LYS A 146 16.89 -21.92 -19.35
C LYS A 146 17.84 -23.05 -18.94
N GLN A 147 17.31 -24.27 -18.88
CA GLN A 147 18.06 -25.46 -19.27
C GLN A 147 17.13 -26.54 -19.80
#